data_AF-A0A1F7J851-F1
#
_entry.id   AF-A0A1F7J851-F1
#
_cell.length_a   1.000
_cell.length_b   1.000
_cell.length_c   1.000
_cell.angle_alpha   90.00
_cell.angle_beta   90.00
_cell.angle_gamma   90.00
#
_symmetry.space_group_name_H-M   'P 1'
#
loop_
_entity.id
_entity.type
_entity.pdbx_description
1 polymer ?
#
loop_
_entity_poly.entity_id
_entity_poly.type
_entity_poly.pdbx_seq_one_letter_code
_entity_poly.pdbx_strand_id
1 'polypeptide(L)'
;MNYTLQLTEPVRIGIGKMLIAHEMVKLFPEFNNYDEIKTQINNRWGDFSDVVDIRDFWNLVDSIMMGFKLKDIVTLITTQKIEWELKERFSINELKFTWDKKVGDFEFNKKTVKEVVAYLEEHKDVLRVIEEETQREFLIAKSRIKDPIIVEKYSSDSSLHVHDGNGRLLKATIENQKTIDAYVGTQNNARKSNHWVSTAYLQRLSDANCGGLLVDILRESDNAVFEFENRVMVDDQFKQEVLKEVGS
;
A
#
# COMPACT_ATOMS: atom_id res chain seq x y z
N MET A 1 26.03 7.18 0.60
CA MET A 1 25.14 6.04 0.92
C MET A 1 24.34 5.68 -0.33
N ASN A 2 23.78 4.48 -0.39
CA ASN A 2 22.78 4.09 -1.40
C ASN A 2 21.48 3.76 -0.67
N TYR A 3 20.34 3.70 -1.36
CA TYR A 3 19.10 3.24 -0.75
C TYR A 3 19.25 1.82 -0.20
N THR A 4 18.46 1.52 0.82
CA THR A 4 18.42 0.19 1.43
C THR A 4 17.76 -0.83 0.48
N LEU A 5 18.24 -2.08 0.50
CA LEU A 5 17.91 -3.11 -0.50
C LEU A 5 16.41 -3.40 -0.66
N GLN A 6 15.61 -3.24 0.39
CA GLN A 6 14.18 -3.50 0.33
C GLN A 6 13.46 -2.61 -0.69
N LEU A 7 13.95 -1.40 -0.99
CA LEU A 7 13.35 -0.57 -2.03
C LEU A 7 13.48 -1.16 -3.45
N THR A 8 14.34 -2.18 -3.61
CA THR A 8 14.56 -2.90 -4.87
C THR A 8 14.05 -4.35 -4.85
N GLU A 9 13.40 -4.78 -3.77
CA GLU A 9 12.86 -6.15 -3.69
C GLU A 9 11.77 -6.37 -4.75
N PRO A 10 11.87 -7.42 -5.58
CA PRO A 10 10.92 -7.65 -6.67
C PRO A 10 9.46 -7.71 -6.24
N VAL A 11 9.19 -8.27 -5.06
CA VAL A 11 7.83 -8.36 -4.51
C VAL A 11 7.25 -6.97 -4.21
N ARG A 12 8.03 -6.05 -3.62
CA ARG A 12 7.59 -4.69 -3.28
C ARG A 12 7.43 -3.83 -4.51
N ILE A 13 8.34 -3.95 -5.47
CA ILE A 13 8.20 -3.34 -6.79
C ILE A 13 6.91 -3.84 -7.46
N GLY A 14 6.65 -5.16 -7.39
CA GLY A 14 5.42 -5.76 -7.91
C GLY A 14 4.17 -5.14 -7.30
N ILE A 15 4.14 -4.98 -5.96
CA ILE A 15 3.05 -4.29 -5.26
C ILE A 15 2.91 -2.84 -5.75
N GLY A 16 4.01 -2.08 -5.80
CA GLY A 16 3.99 -0.68 -6.23
C GLY A 16 3.47 -0.51 -7.67
N LYS A 17 3.93 -1.35 -8.60
CA LYS A 17 3.45 -1.38 -9.99
C LYS A 17 1.96 -1.70 -10.10
N MET A 18 1.49 -2.69 -9.33
CA MET A 18 0.08 -3.03 -9.25
C MET A 18 -0.76 -1.85 -8.76
N LEU A 19 -0.32 -1.17 -7.70
CA LEU A 19 -1.00 0.00 -7.15
C LEU A 19 -1.08 1.15 -8.14
N ILE A 20 0.00 1.46 -8.86
CA ILE A 20 -0.02 2.48 -9.93
C ILE A 20 -1.05 2.08 -11.00
N ALA A 21 -1.00 0.85 -11.51
CA ALA A 21 -1.91 0.38 -12.54
C ALA A 21 -3.38 0.47 -12.10
N HIS A 22 -3.67 0.08 -10.85
CA HIS A 22 -5.01 0.13 -10.27
C HIS A 22 -5.56 1.54 -10.23
N GLU A 23 -4.76 2.50 -9.79
CA GLU A 23 -5.20 3.88 -9.63
C GLU A 23 -5.26 4.63 -10.96
N MET A 24 -4.37 4.34 -11.92
CA MET A 24 -4.44 4.91 -13.27
C MET A 24 -5.78 4.59 -13.94
N VAL A 25 -6.26 3.34 -13.87
CA VAL A 25 -7.58 2.98 -14.43
C VAL A 25 -8.75 3.62 -13.68
N LYS A 26 -8.61 3.94 -12.38
CA LYS A 26 -9.66 4.67 -11.64
C LYS A 26 -9.70 6.14 -12.01
N LEU A 27 -8.52 6.74 -12.17
CA LEU A 27 -8.34 8.15 -12.47
C LEU A 27 -8.76 8.49 -13.90
N PHE A 28 -8.52 7.56 -14.82
CA PHE A 28 -8.73 7.75 -16.24
C PHE A 28 -9.48 6.55 -16.84
N PRO A 29 -10.80 6.42 -16.57
CA PRO A 29 -11.62 5.29 -17.05
C PRO A 29 -11.65 5.16 -18.58
N GLU A 30 -11.37 6.24 -19.31
CA GLU A 30 -11.21 6.26 -20.76
C GLU A 30 -10.06 5.36 -21.25
N PHE A 31 -9.02 5.17 -20.43
CA PHE A 31 -7.95 4.21 -20.68
C PHE A 31 -8.37 2.83 -20.16
N ASN A 32 -9.40 2.23 -20.77
CA ASN A 32 -9.93 0.91 -20.39
C ASN A 32 -9.01 -0.27 -20.78
N ASN A 33 -7.74 -0.03 -21.08
CA ASN A 33 -6.78 -1.09 -21.41
C ASN A 33 -5.81 -1.34 -20.25
N TYR A 34 -6.32 -2.02 -19.23
CA TYR A 34 -5.56 -2.31 -18.01
C TYR A 34 -4.28 -3.12 -18.28
N ASP A 35 -4.33 -4.09 -19.20
CA ASP A 35 -3.17 -4.92 -19.53
C ASP A 35 -2.08 -4.11 -20.25
N GLU A 36 -2.47 -3.16 -21.10
CA GLU A 36 -1.55 -2.21 -21.72
C GLU A 36 -0.92 -1.29 -20.68
N ILE A 37 -1.70 -0.75 -19.74
CA ILE A 37 -1.18 0.08 -18.63
C ILE A 37 -0.15 -0.71 -17.80
N LYS A 38 -0.47 -1.97 -17.43
CA LYS A 38 0.48 -2.84 -16.72
C LYS A 38 1.75 -3.06 -17.52
N THR A 39 1.62 -3.28 -18.83
CA THR A 39 2.76 -3.49 -19.73
C THR A 39 3.64 -2.23 -19.78
N GLN A 40 3.06 -1.05 -19.95
CA GLN A 40 3.80 0.22 -19.97
C GLN A 40 4.52 0.48 -18.64
N ILE A 41 3.85 0.25 -17.50
CA ILE A 41 4.46 0.38 -16.16
C ILE A 41 5.61 -0.61 -15.98
N ASN A 42 5.41 -1.87 -16.38
CA ASN A 42 6.45 -2.90 -16.30
C ASN A 42 7.67 -2.55 -17.15
N ASN A 43 7.45 -1.99 -18.34
CA ASN A 43 8.52 -1.59 -19.25
C ASN A 43 9.27 -0.34 -18.74
N ARG A 44 8.56 0.69 -18.24
CA ARG A 44 9.19 1.91 -17.71
C ARG A 44 10.06 1.63 -16.48
N TRP A 45 9.62 0.69 -15.65
CA TRP A 45 10.26 0.32 -14.39
C TRP A 45 10.78 -1.13 -14.45
N GLY A 46 11.44 -1.49 -15.56
CA GLY A 46 11.98 -2.83 -15.79
C GLY A 46 13.33 -3.09 -15.12
N ASP A 47 14.08 -2.02 -14.86
CA ASP A 47 15.40 -2.04 -14.20
C ASP A 47 15.42 -0.99 -13.07
N PHE A 48 16.08 -1.35 -11.97
CA PHE A 48 16.27 -0.54 -10.77
C PHE A 48 17.76 -0.46 -10.39
N SER A 49 18.64 -0.60 -11.37
CA SER A 49 20.10 -0.44 -11.20
C SER A 49 20.51 1.02 -10.93
N ASP A 50 19.73 2.00 -11.39
CA ASP A 50 19.94 3.43 -11.15
C ASP A 50 19.14 3.93 -9.93
N VAL A 51 19.81 4.66 -9.05
CA VAL A 51 19.23 5.35 -7.89
C VAL A 51 18.12 6.32 -8.29
N VAL A 52 18.25 6.97 -9.45
CA VAL A 52 17.23 7.89 -10.00
C VAL A 52 15.94 7.12 -10.27
N ASP A 53 16.03 5.92 -10.81
CA ASP A 53 14.84 5.14 -11.14
C ASP A 53 14.15 4.60 -9.87
N ILE A 54 14.91 4.15 -8.87
CA ILE A 54 14.35 3.76 -7.54
C ILE A 54 13.57 4.92 -6.94
N ARG A 55 14.18 6.11 -6.91
CA ARG A 55 13.58 7.32 -6.34
C ARG A 55 12.30 7.71 -7.06
N ASP A 56 12.39 7.86 -8.38
CA ASP A 56 11.29 8.37 -9.19
C ASP A 56 10.09 7.42 -9.16
N PHE A 57 10.34 6.11 -9.09
CA PHE A 57 9.30 5.10 -8.86
C PHE A 57 8.60 5.28 -7.51
N TRP A 58 9.34 5.29 -6.40
CA TRP A 58 8.71 5.37 -5.07
C TRP A 58 8.07 6.73 -4.81
N ASN A 59 8.62 7.83 -5.35
CA ASN A 59 7.96 9.13 -5.35
C ASN A 59 6.64 9.11 -6.13
N LEU A 60 6.57 8.42 -7.28
CA LEU A 60 5.33 8.27 -8.04
C LEU A 60 4.30 7.44 -7.24
N VAL A 61 4.70 6.31 -6.67
CA VAL A 61 3.82 5.46 -5.84
C VAL A 61 3.27 6.28 -4.67
N ASP A 62 4.13 6.99 -3.93
CA ASP A 62 3.73 7.85 -2.81
C ASP A 62 2.78 8.96 -3.23
N SER A 63 3.07 9.64 -4.35
CA SER A 63 2.22 10.72 -4.86
C SER A 63 0.81 10.24 -5.20
N ILE A 64 0.67 9.04 -5.77
CA ILE A 64 -0.65 8.48 -6.11
C ILE A 64 -1.35 7.93 -4.85
N MET A 65 -0.66 7.18 -4.00
CA MET A 65 -1.28 6.54 -2.83
C MET A 65 -1.60 7.52 -1.71
N MET A 66 -0.62 8.31 -1.28
CA MET A 66 -0.77 9.27 -0.20
C MET A 66 -1.35 10.59 -0.71
N GLY A 67 -0.78 11.13 -1.79
CA GLY A 67 -1.20 12.44 -2.32
C GLY A 67 -2.63 12.47 -2.84
N PHE A 68 -3.09 11.41 -3.51
CA PHE A 68 -4.43 11.37 -4.12
C PHE A 68 -5.45 10.51 -3.35
N LYS A 69 -5.03 9.37 -2.77
CA LYS A 69 -5.96 8.45 -2.08
C LYS A 69 -5.91 8.51 -0.56
N LEU A 70 -4.97 9.25 0.03
CA LEU A 70 -4.75 9.29 1.48
C LEU A 70 -4.57 7.89 2.11
N LYS A 71 -3.94 6.98 1.37
CA LYS A 71 -3.62 5.61 1.83
C LYS A 71 -2.18 5.54 2.27
N ASP A 72 -1.95 5.35 3.57
CA ASP A 72 -0.63 5.13 4.17
C ASP A 72 -0.10 3.70 3.93
N ILE A 73 -0.14 3.29 2.67
CA ILE A 73 0.28 1.95 2.23
C ILE A 73 1.76 1.95 1.80
N VAL A 74 2.32 3.10 1.45
CA VAL A 74 3.72 3.18 0.99
C VAL A 74 4.68 2.92 2.14
N THR A 75 4.45 3.51 3.32
CA THR A 75 5.17 3.20 4.56
C THR A 75 5.13 1.71 4.87
N LEU A 76 3.93 1.11 4.77
CA LEU A 76 3.68 -0.32 4.99
C LEU A 76 4.47 -1.20 4.01
N ILE A 77 4.46 -0.88 2.72
CA ILE A 77 5.11 -1.69 1.69
C ILE A 77 6.62 -1.54 1.72
N THR A 78 7.14 -0.36 2.06
CA THR A 78 8.58 -0.04 1.93
C THR A 78 9.38 -0.23 3.21
N THR A 79 8.73 -0.41 4.37
CA THR A 79 9.46 -0.66 5.61
C THR A 79 10.27 -1.95 5.56
N GLN A 80 11.50 -1.91 6.04
CA GLN A 80 12.36 -3.10 6.19
C GLN A 80 11.84 -4.11 7.23
N LYS A 81 10.80 -3.75 8.01
CA LYS A 81 10.28 -4.54 9.13
C LYS A 81 9.17 -5.51 8.75
N ILE A 82 8.83 -5.55 7.47
CA ILE A 82 7.82 -6.45 6.93
C ILE A 82 8.45 -7.23 5.80
N GLU A 83 8.39 -8.55 5.91
CA GLU A 83 8.80 -9.47 4.84
C GLU A 83 7.59 -9.77 3.97
N TRP A 84 7.70 -9.47 2.68
CA TRP A 84 6.62 -9.65 1.72
C TRP A 84 6.81 -10.90 0.88
N GLU A 85 5.73 -11.64 0.69
CA GLU A 85 5.67 -12.79 -0.21
C GLU A 85 4.37 -12.77 -1.01
N LEU A 86 4.43 -13.18 -2.27
CA LEU A 86 3.23 -13.45 -3.05
C LEU A 86 2.76 -14.87 -2.74
N LYS A 87 1.54 -15.00 -2.21
CA LYS A 87 0.87 -16.27 -1.97
C LYS A 87 -0.26 -16.46 -2.97
N GLU A 88 -0.10 -17.46 -3.82
CA GLU A 88 -1.18 -17.95 -4.66
C GLU A 88 -2.17 -18.76 -3.82
N ARG A 89 -3.46 -18.62 -4.13
CA ARG A 89 -4.55 -19.36 -3.45
C ARG A 89 -4.52 -19.25 -1.92
N PHE A 90 -4.29 -18.04 -1.40
CA PHE A 90 -4.32 -17.76 0.02
C PHE A 90 -5.73 -17.92 0.61
N SER A 91 -5.85 -18.64 1.72
CA SER A 91 -7.13 -18.89 2.40
C SER A 91 -7.76 -17.58 2.88
N ILE A 92 -9.04 -17.37 2.58
CA ILE A 92 -9.69 -16.08 2.89
C ILE A 92 -10.40 -16.03 4.23
N ASN A 93 -10.71 -17.17 4.86
CA ASN A 93 -11.62 -17.22 6.01
C ASN A 93 -11.19 -16.34 7.20
N GLU A 94 -9.88 -16.28 7.46
CA GLU A 94 -9.28 -15.55 8.57
C GLU A 94 -8.87 -14.11 8.20
N LEU A 95 -9.07 -13.69 6.94
CA LEU A 95 -8.78 -12.33 6.50
C LEU A 95 -9.78 -11.36 7.11
N LYS A 96 -9.26 -10.29 7.72
CA LYS A 96 -10.04 -9.19 8.27
C LYS A 96 -10.14 -8.04 7.28
N PHE A 97 -11.36 -7.55 7.11
CA PHE A 97 -11.61 -6.30 6.39
C PHE A 97 -11.12 -5.11 7.23
N THR A 98 -10.53 -4.11 6.57
CA THR A 98 -10.04 -2.87 7.24
C THR A 98 -10.69 -1.59 6.74
N TRP A 99 -11.62 -1.69 5.78
CA TRP A 99 -12.38 -0.54 5.29
C TRP A 99 -13.65 -0.30 6.10
N ASP A 100 -14.14 0.94 6.11
CA ASP A 100 -15.32 1.34 6.86
C ASP A 100 -16.64 1.14 6.08
N LYS A 101 -16.70 0.14 5.16
CA LYS A 101 -17.95 -0.16 4.45
C LYS A 101 -19.01 -0.61 5.45
N LYS A 102 -20.23 -0.10 5.28
CA LYS A 102 -21.42 -0.46 6.06
C LYS A 102 -22.59 -0.76 5.12
N VAL A 103 -23.41 -1.74 5.48
CA VAL A 103 -24.68 -2.02 4.79
C VAL A 103 -25.75 -2.24 5.86
N GLY A 104 -26.73 -1.33 5.92
CA GLY A 104 -27.62 -1.23 7.08
C GLY A 104 -26.81 -0.97 8.35
N ASP A 105 -27.06 -1.77 9.39
CA ASP A 105 -26.35 -1.68 10.68
C ASP A 105 -25.07 -2.56 10.73
N PHE A 106 -24.75 -3.28 9.67
CA PHE A 106 -23.58 -4.17 9.63
C PHE A 106 -22.33 -3.42 9.15
N GLU A 107 -21.28 -3.45 9.97
CA GLU A 107 -19.96 -2.88 9.68
C GLU A 107 -18.94 -3.97 9.37
N PHE A 108 -18.24 -3.84 8.24
CA PHE A 108 -17.23 -4.80 7.81
C PHE A 108 -15.91 -4.65 8.58
N ASN A 109 -15.60 -3.45 9.07
CA ASN A 109 -14.31 -3.16 9.68
C ASN A 109 -14.02 -4.13 10.85
N LYS A 110 -12.81 -4.69 10.85
CA LYS A 110 -12.30 -5.69 11.82
C LYS A 110 -12.98 -7.05 11.80
N LYS A 111 -13.99 -7.27 10.94
CA LYS A 111 -14.63 -8.57 10.77
C LYS A 111 -13.80 -9.47 9.86
N THR A 112 -13.70 -10.73 10.24
CA THR A 112 -13.17 -11.80 9.39
C THR A 112 -14.16 -12.16 8.30
N VAL A 113 -13.67 -12.74 7.19
CA VAL A 113 -14.55 -13.32 6.17
C VAL A 113 -15.50 -14.35 6.77
N LYS A 114 -15.03 -15.18 7.71
CA LYS A 114 -15.88 -16.16 8.39
C LYS A 114 -17.06 -15.51 9.13
N GLU A 115 -16.82 -14.42 9.86
CA GLU A 115 -17.89 -13.66 10.54
C GLU A 115 -18.85 -13.00 9.54
N VAL A 116 -18.32 -12.46 8.45
CA VAL A 116 -19.14 -11.87 7.38
C VAL A 116 -20.03 -12.92 6.72
N VAL A 117 -19.50 -14.10 6.39
CA VAL A 117 -20.29 -15.20 5.80
C VAL A 117 -21.41 -15.61 6.74
N ALA A 118 -21.11 -15.84 8.02
CA ALA A 118 -22.11 -16.22 9.01
C ALA A 118 -23.24 -15.17 9.12
N TYR A 119 -22.89 -13.88 9.12
CA TYR A 119 -23.87 -12.80 9.13
C TYR A 119 -24.76 -12.79 7.87
N LEU A 120 -24.16 -12.91 6.68
CA LEU A 120 -24.88 -12.89 5.39
C LEU A 120 -25.73 -14.15 5.15
N GLU A 121 -25.40 -15.25 5.84
CA GLU A 121 -26.25 -16.45 5.85
C GLU A 121 -27.58 -16.20 6.57
N GLU A 122 -27.55 -15.42 7.66
CA GLU A 122 -28.72 -15.06 8.46
C GLU A 122 -29.50 -13.86 7.88
N HIS A 123 -28.83 -12.95 7.16
CA HIS A 123 -29.39 -11.68 6.68
C HIS A 123 -29.41 -11.62 5.14
N LYS A 124 -30.33 -12.37 4.53
CA LYS A 124 -30.42 -12.51 3.05
C LYS A 124 -30.80 -11.22 2.32
N ASP A 125 -31.51 -10.33 2.97
CA ASP A 125 -31.82 -8.99 2.47
C ASP A 125 -30.55 -8.14 2.32
N VAL A 126 -29.66 -8.17 3.32
CA VAL A 126 -28.36 -7.49 3.29
C VAL A 126 -27.45 -8.09 2.22
N LEU A 127 -27.42 -9.43 2.10
CA LEU A 127 -26.69 -10.12 1.05
C LEU A 127 -27.09 -9.63 -0.35
N ARG A 128 -28.40 -9.54 -0.62
CA ARG A 128 -28.89 -9.06 -1.93
C ARG A 128 -28.42 -7.64 -2.25
N VAL A 129 -28.47 -6.73 -1.26
CA VAL A 129 -27.98 -5.36 -1.44
C VAL A 129 -26.49 -5.36 -1.78
N ILE A 130 -25.69 -6.14 -1.04
CA ILE A 130 -24.25 -6.27 -1.29
C ILE A 130 -23.98 -6.86 -2.67
N GLU A 131 -24.70 -7.88 -3.09
CA GLU A 131 -24.56 -8.50 -4.42
C GLU A 131 -24.83 -7.48 -5.53
N GLU A 132 -25.91 -6.70 -5.42
CA GLU A 132 -26.24 -5.66 -6.40
C GLU A 132 -25.19 -4.55 -6.46
N GLU A 133 -24.73 -4.04 -5.33
CA GLU A 133 -23.67 -3.03 -5.26
C GLU A 133 -22.36 -3.55 -5.84
N THR A 134 -21.95 -4.75 -5.41
CA THR A 134 -20.71 -5.39 -5.85
C THR A 134 -20.76 -5.64 -7.35
N GLN A 135 -21.88 -6.15 -7.90
CA GLN A 135 -22.00 -6.34 -9.35
C GLN A 135 -21.83 -5.03 -10.13
N ARG A 136 -22.44 -3.92 -9.68
CA ARG A 136 -22.28 -2.60 -10.35
C ARG A 136 -20.84 -2.12 -10.31
N GLU A 137 -20.19 -2.17 -9.15
CA GLU A 137 -18.78 -1.77 -9.00
C GLU A 137 -17.85 -2.63 -9.88
N PHE A 138 -18.11 -3.93 -9.96
CA PHE A 138 -17.25 -4.88 -10.67
C PHE A 138 -17.48 -4.97 -12.17
N LEU A 139 -18.66 -4.58 -12.67
CA LEU A 139 -18.88 -4.38 -14.11
C LEU A 139 -17.94 -3.31 -14.66
N ILE A 140 -17.65 -2.28 -13.87
CA ILE A 140 -16.74 -1.19 -14.21
C ILE A 140 -15.27 -1.61 -13.99
N ALA A 141 -15.01 -2.57 -13.10
CA ALA A 141 -13.66 -2.95 -12.65
C ALA A 141 -13.14 -4.32 -13.17
N LYS A 142 -13.77 -4.92 -14.20
CA LYS A 142 -13.57 -6.33 -14.61
C LYS A 142 -12.11 -6.77 -14.74
N SER A 143 -11.23 -5.90 -15.24
CA SER A 143 -9.82 -6.23 -15.51
C SER A 143 -8.96 -6.44 -14.25
N ARG A 144 -9.36 -5.90 -13.10
CA ARG A 144 -8.58 -5.93 -11.84
C ARG A 144 -8.93 -7.07 -10.90
N ILE A 145 -9.98 -7.84 -11.21
CA ILE A 145 -10.52 -8.89 -10.33
C ILE A 145 -9.46 -9.94 -9.97
N LYS A 146 -8.49 -10.17 -10.85
CA LYS A 146 -7.48 -11.22 -10.71
C LYS A 146 -6.20 -10.76 -10.02
N ASP A 147 -6.02 -9.47 -9.76
CA ASP A 147 -4.78 -9.04 -9.12
C ASP A 147 -4.78 -9.44 -7.64
N PRO A 148 -3.60 -9.70 -7.05
CA PRO A 148 -3.49 -10.03 -5.63
C PRO A 148 -3.97 -8.91 -4.72
N ILE A 149 -4.57 -9.28 -3.57
CA ILE A 149 -4.85 -8.33 -2.48
C ILE A 149 -3.58 -8.07 -1.65
N ILE A 150 -3.59 -7.02 -0.81
CA ILE A 150 -2.45 -6.71 0.08
C ILE A 150 -2.87 -7.00 1.52
N VAL A 151 -2.15 -7.90 2.19
CA VAL A 151 -2.45 -8.39 3.54
C VAL A 151 -1.25 -8.19 4.45
N GLU A 152 -1.47 -7.61 5.62
CA GLU A 152 -0.48 -7.53 6.71
C GLU A 152 -0.82 -8.61 7.76
N LYS A 153 0.17 -9.44 8.10
CA LYS A 153 0.10 -10.35 9.23
C LYS A 153 0.76 -9.70 10.44
N TYR A 154 -0.04 -9.36 11.44
CA TYR A 154 0.44 -8.77 12.69
C TYR A 154 1.14 -9.82 13.55
N SER A 155 2.33 -9.50 14.04
CA SER A 155 3.12 -10.44 14.82
C SER A 155 2.63 -10.59 16.26
N SER A 156 1.91 -9.59 16.79
CA SER A 156 1.34 -9.58 18.15
C SER A 156 0.25 -10.63 18.38
N ASP A 157 -0.60 -10.87 17.38
CA ASP A 157 -1.78 -11.73 17.51
C ASP A 157 -2.00 -12.65 16.29
N SER A 158 -1.05 -12.67 15.34
CA SER A 158 -1.15 -13.41 14.08
C SER A 158 -2.36 -13.06 13.21
N SER A 159 -3.04 -11.93 13.47
CA SER A 159 -4.19 -11.51 12.69
C SER A 159 -3.80 -11.05 11.28
N LEU A 160 -4.69 -11.27 10.32
CA LEU A 160 -4.47 -10.98 8.90
C LEU A 160 -5.37 -9.81 8.48
N HIS A 161 -4.77 -8.66 8.19
CA HIS A 161 -5.47 -7.42 7.90
C HIS A 161 -5.31 -7.03 6.44
N VAL A 162 -6.40 -6.75 5.74
CA VAL A 162 -6.39 -6.48 4.30
C VAL A 162 -6.29 -4.98 4.07
N HIS A 163 -5.14 -4.47 3.61
CA HIS A 163 -4.89 -3.03 3.41
C HIS A 163 -5.30 -2.53 2.02
N ASP A 164 -5.26 -3.39 1.01
CA ASP A 164 -5.82 -3.10 -0.31
C ASP A 164 -6.52 -4.34 -0.87
N GLY A 165 -7.61 -4.12 -1.61
CA GLY A 165 -8.39 -5.19 -2.21
C GLY A 165 -9.58 -5.66 -1.37
N ASN A 166 -10.03 -4.89 -0.37
CA ASN A 166 -11.24 -5.20 0.41
C ASN A 166 -12.47 -5.49 -0.48
N GLY A 167 -12.68 -4.74 -1.57
CA GLY A 167 -13.76 -5.05 -2.52
C GLY A 167 -13.58 -6.38 -3.27
N ARG A 168 -12.33 -6.74 -3.62
CA ARG A 168 -12.01 -8.04 -4.23
C ARG A 168 -12.25 -9.18 -3.24
N LEU A 169 -11.90 -8.98 -1.98
CA LEU A 169 -12.20 -9.92 -0.91
C LEU A 169 -13.71 -10.07 -0.70
N LEU A 170 -14.47 -8.97 -0.65
CA LEU A 170 -15.92 -9.02 -0.49
C LEU A 170 -16.57 -9.78 -1.64
N LYS A 171 -16.14 -9.52 -2.88
CA LYS A 171 -16.58 -10.28 -4.06
C LYS A 171 -16.28 -11.78 -3.92
N ALA A 172 -15.06 -12.13 -3.53
CA ALA A 172 -14.69 -13.53 -3.30
C ALA A 172 -15.55 -14.18 -2.22
N THR A 173 -15.87 -13.44 -1.15
CA THR A 173 -16.75 -13.86 -0.06
C THR A 173 -18.17 -14.17 -0.55
N ILE A 174 -18.81 -13.24 -1.28
CA ILE A 174 -20.19 -13.46 -1.79
C ILE A 174 -20.26 -14.55 -2.87
N GLU A 175 -19.20 -14.70 -3.68
CA GLU A 175 -19.07 -15.77 -4.67
C GLU A 175 -18.66 -17.11 -4.05
N ASN A 176 -18.57 -17.16 -2.71
CA ASN A 176 -18.27 -18.36 -1.94
C ASN A 176 -16.91 -19.01 -2.29
N GLN A 177 -15.97 -18.20 -2.80
CA GLN A 177 -14.61 -18.60 -3.08
C GLN A 177 -13.88 -18.93 -1.77
N LYS A 178 -12.94 -19.89 -1.82
CA LYS A 178 -12.18 -20.29 -0.62
C LYS A 178 -10.80 -19.66 -0.55
N THR A 179 -10.30 -19.16 -1.67
CA THR A 179 -8.93 -18.70 -1.82
C THR A 179 -8.85 -17.49 -2.74
N ILE A 180 -7.88 -16.61 -2.49
CA ILE A 180 -7.53 -15.46 -3.34
C ILE A 180 -6.01 -15.31 -3.41
N ASP A 181 -5.46 -14.77 -4.49
CA ASP A 181 -4.04 -14.43 -4.51
C ASP A 181 -3.79 -13.20 -3.64
N ALA A 182 -2.70 -13.21 -2.87
CA ALA A 182 -2.39 -12.15 -1.92
C ALA A 182 -0.89 -11.89 -1.82
N TYR A 183 -0.51 -10.62 -1.80
CA TYR A 183 0.76 -10.21 -1.19
C TYR A 183 0.58 -10.22 0.32
N VAL A 184 1.35 -11.06 1.01
CA VAL A 184 1.30 -11.21 2.46
C VAL A 184 2.59 -10.66 3.06
N GLY A 185 2.46 -9.59 3.84
CA GLY A 185 3.53 -8.97 4.60
C GLY A 185 3.52 -9.47 6.03
N THR A 186 4.60 -10.11 6.49
CA THR A 186 4.75 -10.58 7.88
C THR A 186 5.62 -9.63 8.68
N GLN A 187 5.09 -9.06 9.77
CA GLN A 187 5.85 -8.18 10.66
C GLN A 187 6.91 -8.94 11.48
N ASN A 188 8.08 -8.33 11.69
CA ASN A 188 9.15 -8.91 12.51
C ASN A 188 9.20 -8.39 13.97
N ASN A 189 8.05 -8.13 14.60
CA ASN A 189 7.89 -7.64 15.99
C ASN A 189 8.56 -6.28 16.32
N ALA A 190 9.20 -5.61 15.36
CA ALA A 190 9.80 -4.30 15.54
C ALA A 190 8.91 -3.18 14.98
N ARG A 191 9.04 -1.97 15.54
CA ARG A 191 8.41 -0.76 14.98
C ARG A 191 8.86 -0.54 13.55
N LYS A 192 7.91 -0.20 12.65
CA LYS A 192 8.18 0.13 11.24
C LYS A 192 9.30 1.18 11.16
N SER A 193 10.35 0.87 10.41
CA SER A 193 11.50 1.75 10.18
C SER A 193 12.10 1.49 8.80
N ASN A 194 13.05 2.33 8.38
CA ASN A 194 13.64 2.41 7.05
C ASN A 194 12.60 2.19 5.96
N HIS A 195 11.62 3.08 5.92
CA HIS A 195 10.59 3.13 4.89
C HIS A 195 10.85 4.30 3.93
N TRP A 196 10.16 4.33 2.80
CA TRP A 196 10.24 5.44 1.86
C TRP A 196 9.58 6.69 2.46
N VAL A 197 10.26 7.84 2.32
CA VAL A 197 9.71 9.15 2.62
C VAL A 197 9.98 10.04 1.41
N SER A 198 8.93 10.59 0.80
CA SER A 198 9.11 11.37 -0.43
C SER A 198 9.86 12.67 -0.21
N THR A 199 10.70 13.04 -1.17
CA THR A 199 11.47 14.30 -1.16
C THR A 199 10.56 15.50 -0.94
N ALA A 200 9.38 15.50 -1.58
CA ALA A 200 8.41 16.58 -1.48
C ALA A 200 7.84 16.74 -0.07
N TYR A 201 7.65 15.64 0.67
CA TYR A 201 7.21 15.72 2.05
C TYR A 201 8.31 16.30 2.96
N LEU A 202 9.55 15.83 2.80
CA LEU A 202 10.71 16.36 3.52
C LEU A 202 10.93 17.85 3.23
N GLN A 203 10.81 18.25 1.96
CA GLN A 203 10.90 19.66 1.55
C GLN A 203 9.84 20.51 2.25
N ARG A 204 8.57 20.07 2.26
CA ARG A 204 7.48 20.82 2.93
C ARG A 204 7.72 20.99 4.43
N LEU A 205 8.22 19.96 5.12
CA LEU A 205 8.54 20.06 6.55
C LEU A 205 9.66 21.06 6.80
N SER A 206 10.64 21.09 5.89
CA SER A 206 11.78 22.00 5.97
C SER A 206 11.37 23.44 5.68
N ASP A 207 10.57 23.69 4.64
CA ASP A 207 10.01 25.00 4.32
C ASP A 207 9.12 25.55 5.44
N ALA A 208 8.43 24.66 6.16
CA ALA A 208 7.61 24.99 7.32
C ALA A 208 8.40 25.11 8.64
N ASN A 209 9.74 25.00 8.62
CA ASN A 209 10.62 25.02 9.79
C ASN A 209 10.22 24.03 10.89
N CYS A 210 9.71 22.85 10.50
CA CYS A 210 9.29 21.80 11.42
C CYS A 210 10.46 20.88 11.83
N GLY A 211 11.56 21.47 12.33
CA GLY A 211 12.82 20.76 12.61
C GLY A 211 12.66 19.53 13.51
N GLY A 212 11.87 19.63 14.60
CA GLY A 212 11.65 18.49 15.50
C GLY A 212 10.97 17.29 14.82
N LEU A 213 9.89 17.53 14.06
CA LEU A 213 9.18 16.48 13.33
C LEU A 213 10.06 15.89 12.21
N LEU A 214 10.85 16.75 11.55
CA LEU A 214 11.80 16.31 10.54
C LEU A 214 12.85 15.38 11.14
N VAL A 215 13.45 15.74 12.28
CA VAL A 215 14.39 14.88 13.02
C VAL A 215 13.76 13.53 13.40
N ASP A 216 12.51 13.53 13.87
CA ASP A 216 11.80 12.30 14.22
C ASP A 216 11.63 11.37 13.00
N ILE A 217 11.24 11.92 11.84
CA ILE A 217 11.09 11.16 10.60
C ILE A 217 12.43 10.62 10.10
N LEU A 218 13.48 11.44 10.13
CA LEU A 218 14.81 11.06 9.67
C LEU A 218 15.43 9.95 10.54
N ARG A 219 15.20 9.96 11.86
CA ARG A 219 15.62 8.86 12.76
C ARG A 219 14.93 7.54 12.47
N GLU A 220 13.77 7.57 11.82
CA GLU A 220 13.04 6.37 11.46
C GLU A 220 13.46 5.78 10.12
N SER A 221 14.23 6.49 9.29
CA SER A 221 14.59 6.02 7.96
C SER A 221 15.91 6.55 7.39
N ASP A 222 16.87 5.64 7.19
CA ASP A 222 18.12 5.92 6.46
C ASP A 222 17.85 6.41 5.02
N ASN A 223 16.76 5.94 4.39
CA ASN A 223 16.36 6.42 3.05
C ASN A 223 15.90 7.89 3.11
N ALA A 224 15.23 8.29 4.19
CA ALA A 224 14.81 9.67 4.38
C ALA A 224 16.00 10.59 4.65
N VAL A 225 17.00 10.12 5.42
CA VAL A 225 18.29 10.82 5.59
C VAL A 225 18.96 11.05 4.26
N PHE A 226 19.08 9.99 3.43
CA PHE A 226 19.67 10.10 2.11
C PHE A 226 18.93 11.12 1.21
N GLU A 227 17.59 11.08 1.20
CA GLU A 227 16.78 12.07 0.48
C GLU A 227 17.00 13.50 0.99
N PHE A 228 16.98 13.70 2.31
CA PHE A 228 17.13 15.01 2.92
C PHE A 228 18.49 15.64 2.63
N GLU A 229 19.56 14.86 2.81
CA GLU A 229 20.93 15.30 2.57
C GLU A 229 21.13 15.74 1.12
N ASN A 230 20.71 14.89 0.17
CA ASN A 230 21.09 15.01 -1.24
C ASN A 230 20.11 15.81 -2.10
N ARG A 231 18.87 16.04 -1.64
CA ARG A 231 17.79 16.54 -2.52
C ARG A 231 16.96 17.66 -1.94
N VAL A 232 16.84 17.75 -0.62
CA VAL A 232 16.06 18.83 0.00
C VAL A 232 16.85 20.13 -0.07
N MET A 233 16.24 21.16 -0.64
CA MET A 233 16.85 22.46 -0.90
C MET A 233 16.45 23.41 0.22
N VAL A 234 17.30 23.54 1.22
CA VAL A 234 17.12 24.44 2.37
C VAL A 234 18.44 25.08 2.75
N ASP A 235 18.38 26.07 3.63
CA ASP A 235 19.54 26.72 4.20
C ASP A 235 20.54 25.70 4.79
N ASP A 236 21.82 25.89 4.50
CA ASP A 236 22.88 24.95 4.88
C ASP A 236 23.02 24.83 6.40
N GLN A 237 22.82 25.94 7.15
CA GLN A 237 22.88 25.89 8.60
C GLN A 237 21.74 25.02 9.15
N PHE A 238 20.51 25.23 8.68
CA PHE A 238 19.37 24.41 9.06
C PHE A 238 19.59 22.92 8.73
N LYS A 239 20.09 22.63 7.52
CA LYS A 239 20.40 21.26 7.10
C LYS A 239 21.42 20.59 8.03
N GLN A 240 22.50 21.29 8.37
CA GLN A 240 23.55 20.77 9.26
C GLN A 240 23.05 20.57 10.69
N GLU A 241 22.21 21.46 11.21
CA GLU A 241 21.59 21.30 12.53
C GLU A 241 20.74 20.03 12.60
N VAL A 242 19.87 19.83 11.60
CA VAL A 242 19.02 18.63 11.50
C VAL A 242 19.86 17.35 11.36
N LEU A 243 20.85 17.33 10.46
CA LEU A 243 21.69 16.15 10.22
C LEU A 243 22.52 15.77 11.46
N LYS A 244 23.04 16.77 12.18
CA LYS A 244 23.76 16.55 13.44
C LYS A 244 22.88 15.92 14.51
N GLU A 245 21.62 16.32 14.61
CA GLU A 245 20.67 15.76 15.59
C GLU A 245 20.27 14.30 15.30
N VAL A 246 20.33 13.87 14.03
CA VAL A 246 20.07 12.49 13.63
C VAL A 246 21.34 11.62 13.65
N GLY A 247 22.51 12.22 13.90
CA GLY A 247 23.79 11.53 13.99
C GLY A 247 24.39 11.16 12.63
N SER A 248 24.06 11.92 11.58
CA SER A 248 24.60 11.78 10.22
C SER A 248 25.64 12.85 9.91
#